data_AF-A0A7L1S9R4-F1
#
_entry.id   AF-A0A7L1S9R4-F1
#
_cell.length_a   1.000
_cell.length_b   1.000
_cell.length_c   1.000
_cell.angle_alpha   90.00
_cell.angle_beta   90.00
_cell.angle_gamma   90.00
#
_symmetry.space_group_name_H-M   'P 1'
#
loop_
_entity.id
_entity.type
_entity.pdbx_description
1 polymer ?
#
loop_
_entity_poly.entity_id
_entity_poly.type
_entity_poly.pdbx_seq_one_letter_code
_entity_poly.pdbx_strand_id
1 'polypeptide(L)'
;GACPGGCDCDRDSAWCREGGGGVPRGLPPRLATLSLIRWDIEALPEGSFRHLPALTLLLVTSGRLGSIGDGAFAGLGALEYLFIEDTELGAIAPTALRGLRGLLFLSLANNRLESLPRGLFQDLGTLTQLDLRGNPFHCDCHLRWLLRWLGTRPSPTPPESGGRCHVPTLSPHCPLSPELRPFQSLPFSSLGAESFTLGGHPGVALAQPVAGACALLEWDQLGGRFRAPAVINSSSPVACHPLPVGDTLLVVVAQLGGGSWVWRRSGGPGSAFVRHQALGSGHLRRPHAVAAARLGGHLYLGVADSSKGGTSTVFRWASGGFYPHQTLRPWQRDTHLEFLELGGRPALVVCSAARRPLVYRWSGGSFTPHTDIPHVPDVYAAKHFRVRGSVFLCLTRFLGDAKVMRWEGSMFREVQQVPARGSLVFQPLVLAGHRYVLLGNDFAPSRVFRLGANGRLEPAQDLPAPTPRAFVPITVGHRHFLVASSFKGATQIYTH
;
A
#
# COMPACT_ATOMS: atom_id res chain seq x y z
N GLY A 1 16.07 -41.46 -9.58
CA GLY A 1 17.27 -40.71 -9.97
C GLY A 1 18.38 -41.06 -9.00
N ALA A 2 19.64 -40.87 -9.40
CA ALA A 2 20.75 -41.03 -8.46
C ALA A 2 20.66 -39.97 -7.36
N CYS A 3 21.00 -40.35 -6.12
CA CYS A 3 21.04 -39.43 -4.98
C CYS A 3 22.07 -38.31 -5.25
N PRO A 4 21.79 -37.05 -4.86
CA PRO A 4 22.71 -35.94 -5.09
C PRO A 4 24.07 -36.17 -4.40
N GLY A 5 25.15 -35.63 -4.98
CA GLY A 5 26.46 -35.66 -4.34
C GLY A 5 26.44 -34.93 -2.99
N GLY A 6 27.03 -35.55 -1.96
CA GLY A 6 26.97 -35.06 -0.57
C GLY A 6 25.68 -35.44 0.17
N CYS A 7 24.79 -36.21 -0.45
CA CYS A 7 23.60 -36.76 0.19
C CYS A 7 23.62 -38.28 0.26
N ASP A 8 23.10 -38.81 1.34
CA ASP A 8 22.73 -40.21 1.51
C ASP A 8 21.19 -40.31 1.47
N CYS A 9 20.65 -41.06 0.53
CA CYS A 9 19.21 -41.12 0.28
C CYS A 9 18.70 -42.54 0.48
N ASP A 10 17.69 -42.68 1.34
CA ASP A 10 16.86 -43.86 1.47
C ASP A 10 15.50 -43.64 0.74
N ARG A 11 14.57 -44.59 0.91
CA ARG A 11 13.25 -44.59 0.27
C ARG A 11 12.40 -43.37 0.65
N ASP A 12 12.50 -42.91 1.88
CA ASP A 12 11.68 -41.84 2.47
C ASP A 12 12.48 -40.76 3.21
N SER A 13 13.80 -40.93 3.36
CA SER A 13 14.67 -39.99 4.04
C SER A 13 15.90 -39.64 3.21
N ALA A 14 16.39 -38.41 3.35
CA ALA A 14 17.66 -37.99 2.76
C ALA A 14 18.45 -37.15 3.76
N TRP A 15 19.72 -37.51 3.91
CA TRP A 15 20.68 -36.85 4.80
C TRP A 15 21.81 -36.27 3.95
N CYS A 16 21.81 -34.96 3.77
CA CYS A 16 22.86 -34.25 3.06
C CYS A 16 23.86 -33.66 4.05
N ARG A 17 25.13 -34.05 3.92
CA ARG A 17 26.24 -33.58 4.75
C ARG A 17 27.27 -32.92 3.84
N GLU A 18 27.63 -31.68 4.17
CA GLU A 18 28.66 -30.92 3.45
C GLU A 18 28.34 -30.70 1.96
N GLY A 19 27.87 -29.50 1.64
CA GLY A 19 27.62 -29.06 0.28
C GLY A 19 27.09 -27.64 0.24
N GLY A 20 26.67 -27.16 -0.93
CA GLY A 20 26.15 -25.81 -1.05
C GLY A 20 25.70 -25.41 -2.45
N GLY A 21 25.35 -24.14 -2.60
CA GLY A 21 24.85 -23.58 -3.87
C GLY A 21 23.33 -23.68 -4.05
N GLY A 22 22.60 -24.01 -2.98
CA GLY A 22 21.13 -24.08 -2.96
C GLY A 22 20.59 -25.42 -2.47
N VAL A 23 19.27 -25.62 -2.62
CA VAL A 23 18.60 -26.88 -2.26
C VAL A 23 19.05 -28.00 -3.22
N PRO A 24 19.46 -29.20 -2.72
CA PRO A 24 19.89 -30.32 -3.55
C PRO A 24 18.82 -30.72 -4.56
N ARG A 25 19.20 -30.85 -5.84
CA ARG A 25 18.31 -31.30 -6.91
C ARG A 25 18.46 -32.79 -7.14
N GLY A 26 17.37 -33.47 -7.52
CA GLY A 26 17.38 -34.91 -7.80
C GLY A 26 16.99 -35.80 -6.62
N LEU A 27 16.56 -35.20 -5.50
CA LEU A 27 15.97 -35.91 -4.38
C LEU A 27 14.64 -36.60 -4.78
N PRO A 28 14.30 -37.76 -4.20
CA PRO A 28 13.05 -38.46 -4.49
C PRO A 28 11.80 -37.62 -4.19
N PRO A 29 10.77 -37.58 -5.05
CA PRO A 29 9.59 -36.74 -4.81
C PRO A 29 8.68 -37.23 -3.67
N ARG A 30 8.85 -38.49 -3.23
CA ARG A 30 8.11 -39.11 -2.11
C ARG A 30 8.84 -39.01 -0.77
N LEU A 31 9.89 -38.20 -0.70
CA LEU A 31 10.68 -38.00 0.50
C LEU A 31 9.81 -37.42 1.62
N ALA A 32 9.80 -38.08 2.77
CA ALA A 32 9.13 -37.62 3.98
C ALA A 32 10.08 -36.78 4.85
N THR A 33 11.36 -37.15 4.91
CA THR A 33 12.35 -36.48 5.77
C THR A 33 13.54 -35.97 4.96
N LEU A 34 13.88 -34.68 5.11
CA LEU A 34 15.09 -34.09 4.55
C LEU A 34 15.91 -33.43 5.66
N SER A 35 17.18 -33.81 5.79
CA SER A 35 18.14 -33.13 6.66
C SER A 35 19.30 -32.57 5.85
N LEU A 36 19.54 -31.27 6.00
CA LEU A 36 20.65 -30.53 5.43
C LEU A 36 21.58 -30.11 6.57
N ILE A 37 22.70 -30.79 6.72
CA ILE A 37 23.65 -30.61 7.83
C ILE A 37 24.96 -30.05 7.27
N ARG A 38 25.44 -28.91 7.78
CA ARG A 38 26.63 -28.23 7.24
C ARG A 38 26.50 -27.95 5.75
N TRP A 39 25.32 -27.45 5.35
CA TRP A 39 24.98 -27.18 3.96
C TRP A 39 24.73 -25.68 3.75
N ASP A 40 25.46 -25.07 2.81
CA ASP A 40 25.43 -23.63 2.61
C ASP A 40 24.39 -23.21 1.54
N ILE A 41 23.38 -22.47 1.99
CA ILE A 41 22.29 -21.91 1.19
C ILE A 41 22.22 -20.41 1.46
N GLU A 42 22.72 -19.56 0.56
CA GLU A 42 22.69 -18.10 0.81
C GLU A 42 21.27 -17.56 1.08
N ALA A 43 20.30 -18.00 0.27
CA ALA A 43 18.90 -17.63 0.42
C ALA A 43 17.95 -18.72 -0.08
N LEU A 44 16.76 -18.81 0.52
CA LEU A 44 15.65 -19.66 0.05
C LEU A 44 14.62 -18.82 -0.73
N PRO A 45 14.62 -18.84 -2.08
CA PRO A 45 13.59 -18.18 -2.88
C PRO A 45 12.24 -18.93 -2.86
N GLU A 46 11.21 -18.31 -3.43
CA GLU A 46 9.86 -18.87 -3.53
C GLU A 46 9.88 -20.31 -4.11
N GLY A 47 9.22 -21.24 -3.41
CA GLY A 47 9.04 -22.59 -3.89
C GLY A 47 10.31 -23.44 -3.98
N SER A 48 11.31 -23.14 -3.15
CA SER A 48 12.59 -23.87 -3.08
C SER A 48 12.43 -25.39 -2.95
N PHE A 49 11.34 -25.85 -2.34
CA PHE A 49 11.04 -27.27 -2.09
C PHE A 49 9.84 -27.81 -2.88
N ARG A 50 9.37 -27.13 -3.93
CA ARG A 50 8.18 -27.54 -4.71
C ARG A 50 8.24 -28.96 -5.28
N HIS A 51 9.44 -29.48 -5.47
CA HIS A 51 9.69 -30.83 -5.99
C HIS A 51 9.56 -31.93 -4.92
N LEU A 52 9.35 -31.56 -3.64
CA LEU A 52 9.25 -32.47 -2.49
C LEU A 52 7.91 -32.27 -1.73
N PRO A 53 6.75 -32.45 -2.38
CA PRO A 53 5.44 -32.12 -1.79
C PRO A 53 5.04 -33.02 -0.61
N ALA A 54 5.71 -34.17 -0.44
CA ALA A 54 5.43 -35.16 0.59
C ALA A 54 6.23 -34.98 1.89
N LEU A 55 7.07 -33.94 1.99
CA LEU A 55 7.89 -33.71 3.18
C LEU A 55 7.02 -33.46 4.42
N THR A 56 7.30 -34.21 5.47
CA THR A 56 6.74 -34.06 6.82
C THR A 56 7.76 -33.46 7.78
N LEU A 57 9.06 -33.72 7.58
CA LEU A 57 10.16 -33.16 8.37
C LEU A 57 11.25 -32.53 7.49
N LEU A 58 11.58 -31.27 7.78
CA LEU A 58 12.71 -30.56 7.19
C LEU A 58 13.62 -30.03 8.29
N LEU A 59 14.87 -30.49 8.28
CA LEU A 59 15.94 -30.02 9.15
C LEU A 59 17.01 -29.31 8.32
N VAL A 60 17.34 -28.08 8.68
CA VAL A 60 18.47 -27.31 8.15
C VAL A 60 19.30 -26.85 9.34
N THR A 61 20.51 -27.38 9.47
CA THR A 61 21.35 -27.10 10.65
C THR A 61 22.83 -26.96 10.34
N SER A 62 23.51 -26.16 11.16
CA SER A 62 24.98 -26.05 11.20
C SER A 62 25.63 -25.64 9.87
N GLY A 63 24.91 -24.93 9.00
CA GLY A 63 25.40 -24.38 7.73
C GLY A 63 25.19 -22.87 7.65
N ARG A 64 25.23 -22.26 6.46
CA ARG A 64 24.83 -20.87 6.26
C ARG A 64 23.48 -20.77 5.57
N LEU A 65 22.53 -20.07 6.20
CA LEU A 65 21.25 -19.63 5.61
C LEU A 65 21.00 -18.17 5.94
N GLY A 66 21.34 -17.25 5.03
CA GLY A 66 21.26 -15.81 5.31
C GLY A 66 19.84 -15.26 5.34
N SER A 67 18.98 -15.72 4.42
CA SER A 67 17.60 -15.21 4.32
C SER A 67 16.59 -16.22 3.77
N ILE A 68 15.31 -16.05 4.16
CA ILE A 68 14.17 -16.82 3.64
C ILE A 68 13.21 -15.86 2.93
N GLY A 69 13.00 -16.06 1.63
CA GLY A 69 12.10 -15.27 0.80
C GLY A 69 10.62 -15.61 0.97
N ASP A 70 9.76 -14.78 0.38
CA ASP A 70 8.31 -15.01 0.39
C ASP A 70 7.97 -16.34 -0.28
N GLY A 71 7.07 -17.13 0.35
CA GLY A 71 6.64 -18.42 -0.17
C GLY A 71 7.75 -19.46 -0.35
N ALA A 72 8.86 -19.36 0.39
CA ALA A 72 9.99 -20.29 0.27
C ALA A 72 9.59 -21.77 0.40
N PHE A 73 8.62 -22.06 1.28
CA PHE A 73 8.08 -23.39 1.54
C PHE A 73 6.77 -23.67 0.78
N ALA A 74 6.44 -22.88 -0.24
CA ALA A 74 5.24 -23.09 -1.03
C ALA A 74 5.21 -24.49 -1.65
N GLY A 75 4.12 -25.22 -1.43
CA GLY A 75 3.94 -26.61 -1.87
C GLY A 75 4.16 -27.66 -0.77
N LEU A 76 4.70 -27.28 0.38
CA LEU A 76 4.91 -28.17 1.53
C LEU A 76 3.68 -28.23 2.45
N GLY A 77 2.53 -28.61 1.89
CA GLY A 77 1.26 -28.65 2.65
C GLY A 77 1.20 -29.73 3.75
N ALA A 78 2.05 -30.77 3.64
CA ALA A 78 2.13 -31.89 4.58
C ALA A 78 3.23 -31.72 5.64
N LEU A 79 3.95 -30.59 5.66
CA LEU A 79 5.07 -30.39 6.58
C LEU A 79 4.56 -30.19 8.00
N GLU A 80 5.07 -31.01 8.92
CA GLU A 80 4.71 -31.01 10.35
C GLU A 80 5.86 -30.46 11.21
N TYR A 81 7.11 -30.72 10.82
CA TYR A 81 8.29 -30.34 11.60
C TYR A 81 9.27 -29.54 10.73
N LEU A 82 9.55 -28.32 11.15
CA LEU A 82 10.53 -27.45 10.49
C LEU A 82 11.57 -26.97 11.50
N PHE A 83 12.81 -27.39 11.30
CA PHE A 83 13.95 -27.01 12.12
C PHE A 83 14.94 -26.23 11.26
N ILE A 84 15.17 -24.97 11.61
CA ILE A 84 16.20 -24.12 10.99
C ILE A 84 17.05 -23.57 12.13
N GLU A 85 18.12 -24.28 12.46
CA GLU A 85 18.91 -24.05 13.67
C GLU A 85 20.38 -23.79 13.33
N ASP A 86 21.04 -22.89 14.05
CA ASP A 86 22.50 -22.70 13.91
C ASP A 86 22.91 -22.39 12.46
N THR A 87 22.15 -21.51 11.76
CA THR A 87 22.37 -21.20 10.33
C THR A 87 22.78 -19.76 10.01
N GLU A 88 23.03 -18.93 11.03
CA GLU A 88 23.27 -17.49 10.87
C GLU A 88 22.10 -16.69 10.24
N LEU A 89 20.88 -17.23 10.25
CA LEU A 89 19.70 -16.60 9.64
C LEU A 89 19.38 -15.24 10.24
N GLY A 90 19.41 -14.20 9.40
CA GLY A 90 19.17 -12.81 9.80
C GLY A 90 17.83 -12.24 9.34
N ALA A 91 17.24 -12.75 8.26
CA ALA A 91 16.02 -12.18 7.68
C ALA A 91 15.02 -13.23 7.19
N ILE A 92 13.75 -13.06 7.58
CA ILE A 92 12.63 -13.87 7.11
C ILE A 92 11.60 -12.93 6.48
N ALA A 93 11.14 -13.23 5.27
CA ALA A 93 10.12 -12.44 4.59
C ALA A 93 8.71 -12.64 5.21
N PRO A 94 7.79 -11.66 5.13
CA PRO A 94 6.50 -11.70 5.81
C PRO A 94 5.62 -12.90 5.45
N THR A 95 5.74 -13.43 4.23
CA THR A 95 4.95 -14.59 3.76
C THR A 95 5.81 -15.83 3.54
N ALA A 96 6.99 -15.92 4.17
CA ALA A 96 7.89 -17.05 4.04
C ALA A 96 7.24 -18.39 4.41
N LEU A 97 6.49 -18.42 5.52
CA LEU A 97 5.81 -19.63 6.06
C LEU A 97 4.38 -19.82 5.53
N ARG A 98 4.00 -19.06 4.50
CA ARG A 98 2.65 -19.11 3.94
C ARG A 98 2.32 -20.53 3.44
N GLY A 99 1.13 -21.02 3.81
CA GLY A 99 0.64 -22.33 3.37
C GLY A 99 1.10 -23.54 4.20
N LEU A 100 1.95 -23.36 5.22
CA LEU A 100 2.35 -24.43 6.16
C LEU A 100 1.25 -24.73 7.19
N ARG A 101 0.08 -25.14 6.70
CA ARG A 101 -1.15 -25.29 7.52
C ARG A 101 -1.13 -26.49 8.47
N GLY A 102 -0.28 -27.47 8.22
CA GLY A 102 -0.11 -28.67 9.04
C GLY A 102 1.08 -28.61 10.01
N LEU A 103 1.79 -27.47 10.08
CA LEU A 103 3.01 -27.37 10.88
C LEU A 103 2.68 -27.48 12.37
N LEU A 104 3.34 -28.41 13.06
CA LEU A 104 3.21 -28.70 14.48
C LEU A 104 4.37 -28.11 15.28
N PHE A 105 5.60 -28.25 14.76
CA PHE A 105 6.82 -27.75 15.39
C PHE A 105 7.59 -26.82 14.46
N LEU A 106 7.93 -25.64 14.97
CA LEU A 106 8.85 -24.71 14.31
C LEU A 106 10.03 -24.38 15.24
N SER A 107 11.26 -24.66 14.81
CA SER A 107 12.47 -24.14 15.45
C SER A 107 13.17 -23.14 14.55
N LEU A 108 13.47 -21.97 15.11
CA LEU A 108 14.37 -20.96 14.55
C LEU A 108 15.54 -20.69 15.52
N ALA A 109 15.88 -21.67 16.36
CA ALA A 109 16.86 -21.50 17.44
C ALA A 109 18.27 -21.15 16.92
N ASN A 110 19.03 -20.43 17.75
CA ASN A 110 20.46 -20.14 17.54
C ASN A 110 20.77 -19.49 16.17
N ASN A 111 19.93 -18.54 15.76
CA ASN A 111 20.15 -17.75 14.54
C ASN A 111 20.48 -16.29 14.90
N ARG A 112 20.49 -15.40 13.91
CA ARG A 112 20.78 -13.96 14.06
C ARG A 112 19.53 -13.10 13.88
N LEU A 113 18.36 -13.60 14.29
CA LEU A 113 17.10 -12.90 14.14
C LEU A 113 16.99 -11.76 15.16
N GLU A 114 17.05 -10.54 14.64
CA GLU A 114 16.84 -9.31 15.39
C GLU A 114 15.35 -8.99 15.62
N SER A 115 14.49 -9.42 14.69
CA SER A 115 13.03 -9.31 14.79
C SER A 115 12.36 -10.37 13.93
N LEU A 116 11.03 -10.53 14.08
CA LEU A 116 10.21 -11.34 13.17
C LEU A 116 9.13 -10.49 12.52
N PRO A 117 8.88 -10.63 11.20
CA PRO A 117 7.85 -9.86 10.52
C PRO A 117 6.46 -10.21 11.06
N ARG A 118 5.64 -9.18 11.20
CA ARG A 118 4.29 -9.35 11.72
C ARG A 118 3.44 -10.21 10.78
N GLY A 119 2.71 -11.16 11.34
CA GLY A 119 1.85 -12.06 10.57
C GLY A 119 2.58 -13.28 10.01
N LEU A 120 3.87 -13.46 10.30
CA LEU A 120 4.63 -14.65 9.90
C LEU A 120 3.94 -15.96 10.28
N PHE A 121 3.22 -15.97 11.40
CA PHE A 121 2.52 -17.15 11.94
C PHE A 121 1.02 -17.18 11.62
N GLN A 122 0.52 -16.33 10.72
CA GLN A 122 -0.90 -16.17 10.45
C GLN A 122 -1.56 -17.46 9.94
N ASP A 123 -0.84 -18.23 9.11
CA ASP A 123 -1.34 -19.48 8.52
C ASP A 123 -0.99 -20.73 9.36
N LEU A 124 -0.28 -20.57 10.49
CA LEU A 124 0.19 -21.66 11.35
C LEU A 124 -0.86 -22.04 12.40
N GLY A 125 -2.03 -22.49 11.93
CA GLY A 125 -3.18 -22.82 12.76
C GLY A 125 -2.97 -24.01 13.69
N THR A 126 -2.14 -24.97 13.29
CA THR A 126 -1.87 -26.23 14.02
C THR A 126 -0.62 -26.18 14.90
N LEU A 127 0.13 -25.08 14.88
CA LEU A 127 1.44 -25.01 15.54
C LEU A 127 1.32 -25.14 17.06
N THR A 128 1.94 -26.18 17.61
CA THR A 128 1.92 -26.50 19.04
C THR A 128 3.21 -26.09 19.74
N GLN A 129 4.35 -26.15 19.04
CA GLN A 129 5.67 -25.86 19.62
C GLN A 129 6.47 -24.87 18.76
N LEU A 130 7.08 -23.89 19.43
CA LEU A 130 7.89 -22.85 18.80
C LEU A 130 9.19 -22.65 19.58
N ASP A 131 10.35 -22.85 18.96
CA ASP A 131 11.64 -22.55 19.57
C ASP A 131 12.28 -21.32 18.92
N LEU A 132 12.55 -20.29 19.72
CA LEU A 132 13.18 -19.04 19.29
C LEU A 132 14.44 -18.70 20.10
N ARG A 133 14.95 -19.64 20.91
CA ARG A 133 16.13 -19.40 21.77
C ARG A 133 17.37 -19.01 20.95
N GLY A 134 18.33 -18.36 21.59
CA GLY A 134 19.62 -18.03 20.96
C GLY A 134 19.56 -16.98 19.84
N ASN A 135 18.48 -16.19 19.73
CA ASN A 135 18.37 -15.08 18.78
C ASN A 135 18.51 -13.71 19.48
N PRO A 136 19.16 -12.72 18.84
CA PRO A 136 19.39 -11.39 19.40
C PRO A 136 18.18 -10.44 19.24
N PHE A 137 17.01 -10.81 19.77
CA PHE A 137 15.79 -10.03 19.56
C PHE A 137 15.85 -8.62 20.14
N HIS A 138 15.50 -7.63 19.32
CA HIS A 138 15.19 -6.26 19.73
C HIS A 138 13.75 -6.18 20.24
N CYS A 139 13.59 -6.11 21.56
CA CYS A 139 12.30 -6.06 22.22
C CYS A 139 11.72 -4.64 22.25
N ASP A 140 11.38 -4.13 21.07
CA ASP A 140 10.72 -2.85 20.86
C ASP A 140 9.23 -3.02 20.47
N CYS A 141 8.60 -1.95 19.98
CA CYS A 141 7.19 -2.02 19.58
C CYS A 141 6.95 -2.86 18.31
N HIS A 142 7.97 -3.11 17.48
CA HIS A 142 7.86 -3.97 16.30
C HIS A 142 7.72 -5.44 16.69
N LEU A 143 8.36 -5.89 17.77
CA LEU A 143 8.26 -7.28 18.24
C LEU A 143 7.06 -7.55 19.18
N ARG A 144 6.31 -6.50 19.56
CA ARG A 144 5.16 -6.62 20.48
C ARG A 144 4.09 -7.62 20.03
N TRP A 145 3.91 -7.80 18.72
CA TRP A 145 2.94 -8.77 18.20
C TRP A 145 3.30 -10.20 18.60
N LEU A 146 4.60 -10.53 18.63
CA LEU A 146 5.10 -11.85 18.99
C LEU A 146 4.83 -12.14 20.47
N LEU A 147 5.09 -11.16 21.34
CA LEU A 147 4.78 -11.26 22.77
C LEU A 147 3.28 -11.53 23.02
N ARG A 148 2.40 -10.84 22.28
CA ARG A 148 0.96 -11.10 22.36
C ARG A 148 0.59 -12.47 21.83
N TRP A 149 1.16 -12.88 20.70
CA TRP A 149 0.91 -14.19 20.10
C TRP A 149 1.29 -15.32 21.06
N LEU A 150 2.45 -15.20 21.71
CA LEU A 150 2.91 -16.14 22.75
C LEU A 150 1.95 -16.18 23.95
N GLY A 151 1.44 -15.03 24.39
CA GLY A 151 0.52 -14.95 25.53
C GLY A 151 -0.91 -15.44 25.27
N THR A 152 -1.33 -15.60 24.02
CA THR A 152 -2.69 -16.04 23.66
C THR A 152 -2.87 -17.56 23.62
N ARG A 153 -1.80 -18.35 23.76
CA ARG A 153 -1.86 -19.82 23.67
C ARG A 153 -1.49 -20.45 25.02
N PRO A 154 -2.26 -21.43 25.53
CA PRO A 154 -1.87 -22.18 26.72
C PRO A 154 -0.63 -23.01 26.38
N SER A 155 0.55 -22.48 26.74
CA SER A 155 1.86 -23.11 26.66
C SER A 155 2.31 -23.64 25.28
N PRO A 156 2.91 -22.79 24.42
CA PRO A 156 3.68 -23.27 23.26
C PRO A 156 5.20 -23.38 23.51
N THR A 157 5.70 -22.99 24.69
CA THR A 157 7.14 -22.97 24.97
C THR A 157 7.43 -23.36 26.42
N PRO A 158 8.29 -24.35 26.71
CA PRO A 158 8.99 -24.42 27.99
C PRO A 158 9.62 -23.05 28.29
N PRO A 159 9.69 -22.60 29.56
CA PRO A 159 10.30 -21.31 29.91
C PRO A 159 11.75 -21.17 29.43
N GLU A 160 12.42 -22.27 29.11
CA GLU A 160 13.79 -22.34 28.59
C GLU A 160 13.90 -22.17 27.05
N SER A 161 12.78 -22.29 26.30
CA SER A 161 12.72 -22.18 24.83
C SER A 161 12.32 -20.77 24.33
N GLY A 162 12.08 -19.83 25.26
CA GLY A 162 11.76 -18.45 24.93
C GLY A 162 13.00 -17.66 24.50
N GLY A 163 12.93 -16.99 23.34
CA GLY A 163 13.95 -16.01 22.94
C GLY A 163 14.10 -14.92 24.00
N ARG A 164 15.33 -14.67 24.46
CA ARG A 164 15.63 -13.61 25.44
C ARG A 164 15.86 -12.28 24.73
N CYS A 165 15.36 -11.19 25.29
CA CYS A 165 15.64 -9.85 24.79
C CYS A 165 17.13 -9.55 24.94
N HIS A 166 17.82 -9.23 23.84
CA HIS A 166 19.23 -8.84 23.88
C HIS A 166 19.42 -7.38 24.32
N VAL A 167 18.41 -6.53 24.04
CA VAL A 167 18.41 -5.11 24.42
C VAL A 167 17.11 -4.78 25.17
N PRO A 168 17.15 -4.24 26.40
CA PRO A 168 15.96 -3.85 27.14
C PRO A 168 15.64 -2.38 26.86
N THR A 169 14.72 -2.12 25.94
CA THR A 169 13.95 -0.87 25.94
C THR A 169 12.49 -1.17 25.59
N LEU A 170 11.85 -2.00 26.42
CA LEU A 170 10.41 -1.83 26.59
C LEU A 170 10.21 -0.47 27.25
N SER A 171 10.13 0.58 26.43
CA SER A 171 9.55 1.83 26.88
C SER A 171 8.19 1.48 27.49
N PRO A 172 7.90 1.82 28.75
CA PRO A 172 6.63 1.52 29.41
C PRO A 172 5.43 2.14 28.67
N HIS A 173 5.69 2.97 27.66
CA HIS A 173 4.75 3.42 26.68
C HIS A 173 5.20 2.96 25.28
N CYS A 174 4.84 1.73 24.88
CA CYS A 174 4.49 1.53 23.48
C CYS A 174 3.09 2.09 23.33
N PRO A 175 2.91 3.37 22.88
CA PRO A 175 1.60 3.80 22.46
C PRO A 175 1.14 2.74 21.45
N LEU A 176 -0.03 2.15 21.68
CA LEU A 176 -0.70 1.38 20.64
C LEU A 176 -0.70 2.30 19.41
N SER A 177 0.18 2.05 18.44
CA SER A 177 -0.07 2.56 17.10
C SER A 177 -1.36 1.92 16.68
N PRO A 178 -2.44 2.72 16.50
CA PRO A 178 -3.63 2.13 15.96
C PRO A 178 -3.26 1.66 14.56
N GLU A 179 -3.58 0.39 14.35
CA GLU A 179 -2.87 -0.48 13.44
C GLU A 179 -3.84 -0.87 12.36
N LEU A 180 -3.44 -0.63 11.12
CA LEU A 180 -4.23 -0.98 9.97
C LEU A 180 -4.19 -2.49 9.77
N ARG A 181 -5.33 -3.15 10.00
CA ARG A 181 -5.48 -4.61 9.83
C ARG A 181 -6.35 -4.92 8.63
N PRO A 182 -6.04 -5.94 7.83
CA PRO A 182 -6.91 -6.37 6.74
C PRO A 182 -8.34 -6.58 7.24
N PHE A 183 -9.31 -6.00 6.53
CA PHE A 183 -10.73 -6.08 6.86
C PHE A 183 -11.53 -6.74 5.75
N GLN A 184 -11.34 -6.28 4.51
CA GLN A 184 -12.06 -6.81 3.35
C GLN A 184 -11.18 -6.77 2.11
N SER A 185 -11.14 -7.86 1.36
CA SER A 185 -10.51 -7.93 0.04
C SER A 185 -11.59 -7.87 -1.03
N LEU A 186 -11.52 -6.88 -1.92
CA LEU A 186 -12.49 -6.71 -3.01
C LEU A 186 -11.97 -7.44 -4.26
N PRO A 187 -12.78 -8.28 -4.93
CA PRO A 187 -12.32 -9.19 -5.97
C PRO A 187 -12.05 -8.51 -7.32
N PHE A 188 -11.58 -7.26 -7.30
CA PHE A 188 -11.30 -6.46 -8.49
C PHE A 188 -10.14 -5.49 -8.25
N SER A 189 -9.47 -5.12 -9.34
CA SER A 189 -8.49 -4.04 -9.34
C SER A 189 -9.16 -2.68 -9.43
N SER A 190 -8.46 -1.65 -8.97
CA SER A 190 -8.88 -0.25 -9.09
C SER A 190 -7.66 0.67 -9.21
N LEU A 191 -7.86 1.82 -9.85
CA LEU A 191 -6.83 2.82 -10.10
C LEU A 191 -7.04 4.03 -9.17
N GLY A 192 -7.87 4.99 -9.57
CA GLY A 192 -8.27 6.12 -8.73
C GLY A 192 -9.28 5.71 -7.66
N ALA A 193 -9.14 6.27 -6.46
CA ALA A 193 -10.10 6.13 -5.37
C ALA A 193 -10.29 7.48 -4.68
N GLU A 194 -11.54 7.84 -4.37
CA GLU A 194 -11.88 9.10 -3.70
C GLU A 194 -13.05 8.90 -2.73
N SER A 195 -12.95 9.47 -1.54
CA SER A 195 -14.03 9.41 -0.54
C SER A 195 -15.12 10.45 -0.83
N PHE A 196 -16.34 10.15 -0.40
CA PHE A 196 -17.43 11.12 -0.36
C PHE A 196 -18.32 10.88 0.85
N THR A 197 -19.13 11.88 1.18
CA THR A 197 -20.23 11.75 2.13
C THR A 197 -21.41 12.54 1.60
N LEU A 198 -22.56 11.89 1.48
CA LEU A 198 -23.80 12.52 1.05
C LEU A 198 -24.90 12.14 2.04
N GLY A 199 -25.60 13.12 2.61
CA GLY A 199 -26.70 12.87 3.55
C GLY A 199 -26.31 11.99 4.75
N GLY A 200 -25.07 12.08 5.23
CA GLY A 200 -24.57 11.25 6.34
C GLY A 200 -24.14 9.82 5.94
N HIS A 201 -24.23 9.45 4.66
CA HIS A 201 -23.75 8.16 4.16
C HIS A 201 -22.36 8.29 3.55
N PRO A 202 -21.31 7.75 4.20
CA PRO A 202 -19.96 7.76 3.67
C PRO A 202 -19.79 6.69 2.58
N GLY A 203 -18.96 6.99 1.58
CA GLY A 203 -18.63 6.06 0.51
C GLY A 203 -17.29 6.35 -0.14
N VAL A 204 -16.88 5.46 -1.06
CA VAL A 204 -15.67 5.60 -1.87
C VAL A 204 -15.99 5.31 -3.33
N ALA A 205 -15.69 6.25 -4.22
CA ALA A 205 -15.74 6.02 -5.65
C ALA A 205 -14.42 5.40 -6.12
N LEU A 206 -14.49 4.30 -6.88
CA LEU A 206 -13.35 3.57 -7.40
C LEU A 206 -13.39 3.53 -8.93
N ALA A 207 -12.30 3.94 -9.58
CA ALA A 207 -12.10 3.76 -11.01
C ALA A 207 -11.56 2.36 -11.31
N GLN A 208 -12.25 1.61 -12.17
CA GLN A 208 -11.87 0.26 -12.58
C GLN A 208 -11.62 0.25 -14.10
N PRO A 209 -10.39 0.58 -14.55
CA PRO A 209 -10.07 0.64 -15.98
C PRO A 209 -10.37 -0.67 -16.72
N VAL A 210 -10.02 -1.81 -16.11
CA VAL A 210 -10.16 -3.15 -16.71
C VAL A 210 -11.63 -3.57 -16.79
N ALA A 211 -12.43 -3.25 -15.78
CA ALA A 211 -13.85 -3.57 -15.77
C ALA A 211 -14.70 -2.56 -16.58
N GLY A 212 -14.14 -1.41 -16.96
CA GLY A 212 -14.88 -0.35 -17.63
C GLY A 212 -15.95 0.28 -16.73
N ALA A 213 -15.63 0.52 -15.46
CA ALA A 213 -16.62 0.91 -14.47
C ALA A 213 -16.08 1.90 -13.42
N CYS A 214 -16.93 2.82 -12.98
CA CYS A 214 -16.77 3.48 -11.69
C CYS A 214 -17.69 2.81 -10.68
N ALA A 215 -17.11 2.06 -9.74
CA ALA A 215 -17.84 1.41 -8.66
C ALA A 215 -17.92 2.34 -7.45
N LEU A 216 -19.11 2.54 -6.89
CA LEU A 216 -19.31 3.34 -5.68
C LEU A 216 -19.51 2.42 -4.49
N LEU A 217 -18.49 2.31 -3.65
CA LEU A 217 -18.56 1.57 -2.41
C LEU A 217 -19.35 2.35 -1.37
N GLU A 218 -20.37 1.71 -0.83
CA GLU A 218 -21.21 2.21 0.24
C GLU A 218 -21.27 1.17 1.36
N TRP A 219 -21.44 1.63 2.59
CA TRP A 219 -21.48 0.78 3.77
C TRP A 219 -22.83 0.06 3.89
N ASP A 220 -22.80 -1.27 3.88
CA ASP A 220 -23.95 -2.12 4.17
C ASP A 220 -24.08 -2.32 5.68
N GLN A 221 -25.03 -1.64 6.30
CA GLN A 221 -25.26 -1.68 7.75
C GLN A 221 -25.61 -3.09 8.25
N LEU A 222 -26.37 -3.87 7.48
CA LEU A 222 -26.82 -5.20 7.86
C LEU A 222 -25.69 -6.23 7.75
N GLY A 223 -24.91 -6.16 6.66
CA GLY A 223 -23.79 -7.06 6.41
C GLY A 223 -22.49 -6.66 7.08
N GLY A 224 -22.41 -5.46 7.66
CA GLY A 224 -21.21 -4.93 8.30
C GLY A 224 -19.99 -4.89 7.37
N ARG A 225 -20.20 -4.61 6.08
CA ARG A 225 -19.17 -4.65 5.02
C ARG A 225 -19.40 -3.60 3.95
N PHE A 226 -18.40 -3.34 3.11
CA PHE A 226 -18.55 -2.47 1.94
C PHE A 226 -19.11 -3.25 0.74
N ARG A 227 -20.08 -2.66 0.03
CA ARG A 227 -20.62 -3.17 -1.23
C ARG A 227 -20.64 -2.07 -2.28
N ALA A 228 -20.70 -2.45 -3.55
CA ALA A 228 -20.91 -1.51 -4.66
C ALA A 228 -22.36 -1.61 -5.20
N PRO A 229 -23.35 -0.98 -4.55
CA PRO A 229 -24.74 -1.08 -5.01
C PRO A 229 -25.00 -0.31 -6.31
N ALA A 230 -24.14 0.66 -6.65
CA ALA A 230 -24.23 1.45 -7.86
C ALA A 230 -22.90 1.41 -8.63
N VAL A 231 -23.02 1.24 -9.95
CA VAL A 231 -21.89 1.20 -10.89
C VAL A 231 -22.21 2.10 -12.08
N ILE A 232 -21.25 2.93 -12.46
CA ILE A 232 -21.33 3.74 -13.69
C ILE A 232 -20.47 3.06 -14.76
N ASN A 233 -21.09 2.61 -15.84
CA ASN A 233 -20.39 2.02 -16.97
C ASN A 233 -19.62 3.10 -17.75
N SER A 234 -18.37 2.82 -18.09
CA SER A 234 -17.44 3.78 -18.71
C SER A 234 -16.36 3.09 -19.55
N SER A 235 -15.77 3.82 -20.50
CA SER A 235 -14.76 3.26 -21.40
C SER A 235 -13.34 3.57 -20.90
N SER A 236 -12.81 2.69 -20.03
CA SER A 236 -11.49 2.85 -19.39
C SER A 236 -11.39 4.09 -18.48
N PRO A 237 -12.13 4.12 -17.36
CA PRO A 237 -12.06 5.23 -16.40
C PRO A 237 -10.70 5.26 -15.69
N VAL A 238 -10.10 6.43 -15.62
CA VAL A 238 -8.84 6.69 -14.90
C VAL A 238 -9.12 7.27 -13.52
N ALA A 239 -10.12 8.14 -13.41
CA ALA A 239 -10.56 8.73 -12.15
C ALA A 239 -12.08 8.86 -12.10
N CYS A 240 -12.65 8.59 -10.92
CA CYS A 240 -14.06 8.77 -10.61
C CYS A 240 -14.12 9.69 -9.39
N HIS A 241 -14.24 11.00 -9.62
CA HIS A 241 -14.12 12.01 -8.58
C HIS A 241 -15.52 12.45 -8.11
N PRO A 242 -15.95 12.07 -6.89
CA PRO A 242 -17.26 12.38 -6.36
C PRO A 242 -17.32 13.82 -5.83
N LEU A 243 -18.43 14.51 -6.07
CA LEU A 243 -18.67 15.90 -5.73
C LEU A 243 -20.08 16.08 -5.18
N PRO A 244 -20.25 16.08 -3.84
CA PRO A 244 -21.52 16.42 -3.21
C PRO A 244 -21.87 17.90 -3.47
N VAL A 245 -23.05 18.13 -4.05
CA VAL A 245 -23.61 19.47 -4.32
C VAL A 245 -25.06 19.49 -3.83
N GLY A 246 -25.28 20.03 -2.62
CA GLY A 246 -26.56 19.89 -1.92
C GLY A 246 -26.87 18.41 -1.68
N ASP A 247 -28.08 17.98 -2.01
CA ASP A 247 -28.54 16.58 -1.89
C ASP A 247 -28.24 15.75 -3.14
N THR A 248 -27.44 16.27 -4.06
CA THR A 248 -27.05 15.60 -5.30
C THR A 248 -25.58 15.18 -5.21
N LEU A 249 -25.28 13.94 -5.60
CA LEU A 249 -23.91 13.50 -5.85
C LEU A 249 -23.60 13.60 -7.34
N LEU A 250 -22.64 14.45 -7.69
CA LEU A 250 -22.01 14.42 -9.01
C LEU A 250 -20.80 13.50 -8.97
N VAL A 251 -20.54 12.80 -10.06
CA VAL A 251 -19.31 12.01 -10.24
C VAL A 251 -18.67 12.40 -11.55
N VAL A 252 -17.48 12.98 -11.49
CA VAL A 252 -16.66 13.28 -12.66
C VAL A 252 -15.91 12.01 -13.05
N VAL A 253 -16.26 11.45 -14.19
CA VAL A 253 -15.64 10.25 -14.77
C VAL A 253 -14.69 10.68 -15.87
N ALA A 254 -13.40 10.72 -15.53
CA ALA A 254 -12.32 10.93 -16.47
C ALA A 254 -11.92 9.60 -17.10
N GLN A 255 -12.01 9.47 -18.42
CA GLN A 255 -11.81 8.20 -19.11
C GLN A 255 -11.01 8.36 -20.41
N LEU A 256 -10.27 7.33 -20.82
CA LEU A 256 -9.38 7.36 -21.98
C LEU A 256 -10.11 7.12 -23.31
N GLY A 257 -11.26 6.44 -23.29
CA GLY A 257 -12.12 6.23 -24.46
C GLY A 257 -13.45 6.96 -24.34
N GLY A 258 -14.04 7.42 -25.45
CA GLY A 258 -15.42 7.93 -25.46
C GLY A 258 -15.67 9.28 -24.76
N GLY A 259 -14.62 10.05 -24.44
CA GLY A 259 -14.71 11.36 -23.78
C GLY A 259 -15.02 11.27 -22.28
N SER A 260 -14.71 12.32 -21.52
CA SER A 260 -15.00 12.38 -20.08
C SER A 260 -16.41 12.90 -19.81
N TRP A 261 -17.03 12.46 -18.72
CA TRP A 261 -18.44 12.75 -18.43
C TRP A 261 -18.67 13.08 -16.95
N VAL A 262 -19.65 13.94 -16.70
CA VAL A 262 -20.21 14.18 -15.36
C VAL A 262 -21.51 13.39 -15.27
N TRP A 263 -21.61 12.57 -14.23
CA TRP A 263 -22.80 11.81 -13.90
C TRP A 263 -23.45 12.41 -12.65
N ARG A 264 -24.76 12.25 -12.55
CA ARG A 264 -25.57 12.78 -11.45
C ARG A 264 -26.39 11.67 -10.83
N ARG A 265 -26.39 11.61 -9.50
CA ARG A 265 -27.35 10.84 -8.70
C ARG A 265 -28.10 11.79 -7.77
N SER A 266 -29.42 11.76 -7.88
CA SER A 266 -30.33 12.39 -6.94
C SER A 266 -30.90 11.28 -6.05
N GLY A 267 -30.79 11.42 -4.73
CA GLY A 267 -31.24 10.40 -3.77
C GLY A 267 -30.10 9.69 -3.02
N GLY A 268 -30.48 8.66 -2.26
CA GLY A 268 -29.60 7.97 -1.33
C GLY A 268 -28.78 6.82 -1.94
N PRO A 269 -28.17 6.00 -1.07
CA PRO A 269 -27.44 4.80 -1.45
C PRO A 269 -28.17 3.93 -2.49
N GLY A 270 -27.43 3.45 -3.50
CA GLY A 270 -27.98 2.60 -4.57
C GLY A 270 -28.90 3.28 -5.62
N SER A 271 -29.26 4.57 -5.47
CA SER A 271 -30.03 5.27 -6.52
C SER A 271 -29.25 5.36 -7.85
N ALA A 272 -29.98 5.35 -8.96
CA ALA A 272 -29.40 5.31 -10.30
C ALA A 272 -28.64 6.60 -10.66
N PHE A 273 -27.60 6.44 -11.49
CA PHE A 273 -26.86 7.55 -12.08
C PHE A 273 -27.39 7.89 -13.47
N VAL A 274 -27.52 9.19 -13.74
CA VAL A 274 -27.90 9.72 -15.06
C VAL A 274 -26.75 10.54 -15.60
N ARG A 275 -26.48 10.45 -16.90
CA ARG A 275 -25.50 11.32 -17.57
C ARG A 275 -25.97 12.76 -17.49
N HIS A 276 -25.11 13.63 -16.98
CA HIS A 276 -25.43 15.04 -16.72
C HIS A 276 -24.77 15.98 -17.73
N GLN A 277 -23.47 15.80 -17.99
CA GLN A 277 -22.73 16.70 -18.88
C GLN A 277 -21.51 16.01 -19.49
N ALA A 278 -21.20 16.28 -20.76
CA ALA A 278 -19.90 15.94 -21.35
C ALA A 278 -18.83 16.93 -20.86
N LEU A 279 -17.66 16.43 -20.45
CA LEU A 279 -16.59 17.25 -19.90
C LEU A 279 -15.44 17.43 -20.91
N GLY A 280 -15.14 18.68 -21.25
CA GLY A 280 -13.95 19.04 -22.01
C GLY A 280 -13.91 18.52 -23.45
N SER A 281 -15.07 18.45 -24.13
CA SER A 281 -15.19 18.06 -25.54
C SER A 281 -14.19 18.83 -26.42
N GLY A 282 -13.21 18.12 -26.99
CA GLY A 282 -12.17 18.68 -27.86
C GLY A 282 -10.89 19.17 -27.16
N HIS A 283 -10.90 19.35 -25.84
CA HIS A 283 -9.74 19.86 -25.07
C HIS A 283 -9.01 18.78 -24.27
N LEU A 284 -9.75 17.78 -23.78
CA LEU A 284 -9.21 16.64 -23.03
C LEU A 284 -9.08 15.43 -23.96
N ARG A 285 -7.87 14.87 -24.05
CA ARG A 285 -7.54 13.69 -24.86
C ARG A 285 -7.09 12.51 -24.01
N ARG A 286 -6.21 12.72 -23.02
CA ARG A 286 -5.73 11.66 -22.12
C ARG A 286 -5.77 12.15 -20.67
N PRO A 287 -6.98 12.31 -20.10
CA PRO A 287 -7.12 12.73 -18.73
C PRO A 287 -6.46 11.71 -17.80
N HIS A 288 -5.71 12.20 -16.83
CA HIS A 288 -4.87 11.37 -15.96
C HIS A 288 -5.20 11.56 -14.47
N ALA A 289 -5.52 12.78 -14.04
CA ALA A 289 -5.94 13.07 -12.68
C ALA A 289 -7.05 14.12 -12.67
N VAL A 290 -7.89 14.05 -11.64
CA VAL A 290 -8.97 15.00 -11.38
C VAL A 290 -8.83 15.49 -9.94
N ALA A 291 -8.99 16.79 -9.73
CA ALA A 291 -9.10 17.36 -8.39
C ALA A 291 -10.14 18.47 -8.39
N ALA A 292 -10.74 18.72 -7.24
CA ALA A 292 -11.69 19.81 -7.08
C ALA A 292 -11.39 20.60 -5.81
N ALA A 293 -11.77 21.87 -5.82
CA ALA A 293 -11.65 22.73 -4.65
C ALA A 293 -12.71 23.84 -4.67
N ARG A 294 -13.11 24.28 -3.48
CA ARG A 294 -13.89 25.51 -3.33
C ARG A 294 -12.93 26.68 -3.10
N LEU A 295 -12.92 27.63 -4.03
CA LEU A 295 -12.06 28.80 -4.00
C LEU A 295 -12.93 30.07 -4.11
N GLY A 296 -12.84 30.97 -3.14
CA GLY A 296 -13.59 32.23 -3.16
C GLY A 296 -15.11 32.03 -3.32
N GLY A 297 -15.69 31.02 -2.68
CA GLY A 297 -17.12 30.69 -2.78
C GLY A 297 -17.54 29.92 -4.04
N HIS A 298 -16.65 29.71 -5.00
CA HIS A 298 -16.95 28.97 -6.23
C HIS A 298 -16.31 27.58 -6.21
N LEU A 299 -16.99 26.60 -6.80
CA LEU A 299 -16.45 25.25 -6.98
C LEU A 299 -15.67 25.19 -8.30
N TYR A 300 -14.42 24.74 -8.23
CA TYR A 300 -13.55 24.52 -9.37
C TYR A 300 -13.18 23.06 -9.49
N LEU A 301 -12.97 22.61 -10.73
CA LEU A 301 -12.57 21.26 -11.09
C LEU A 301 -11.35 21.36 -12.02
N GLY A 302 -10.25 20.71 -11.67
CA GLY A 302 -9.09 20.55 -12.55
C GLY A 302 -9.09 19.16 -13.17
N VAL A 303 -8.77 19.07 -14.46
CA VAL A 303 -8.43 17.80 -15.12
C VAL A 303 -7.04 17.90 -15.74
N ALA A 304 -6.11 17.05 -15.29
CA ALA A 304 -4.77 16.97 -15.84
C ALA A 304 -4.78 16.10 -17.09
N ASP A 305 -4.18 16.59 -18.18
CA ASP A 305 -4.04 15.84 -19.41
C ASP A 305 -2.58 15.42 -19.63
N SER A 306 -2.38 14.12 -19.78
CA SER A 306 -1.05 13.51 -19.94
C SER A 306 -0.58 13.49 -21.41
N SER A 307 -1.41 13.93 -22.35
CA SER A 307 -1.05 14.00 -23.77
C SER A 307 -0.61 15.40 -24.18
N LYS A 308 0.31 15.46 -25.15
CA LYS A 308 0.74 16.74 -25.73
C LYS A 308 -0.38 17.44 -26.54
N GLY A 309 -1.32 16.67 -27.08
CA GLY A 309 -2.41 17.18 -27.93
C GLY A 309 -3.68 17.57 -27.17
N GLY A 310 -3.78 17.22 -25.89
CA GLY A 310 -4.76 17.74 -24.95
C GLY A 310 -4.15 18.87 -24.11
N THR A 311 -4.96 19.55 -23.32
CA THR A 311 -4.45 20.58 -22.40
C THR A 311 -5.18 20.50 -21.08
N SER A 312 -4.41 20.43 -19.99
CA SER A 312 -4.95 20.45 -18.63
C SER A 312 -5.83 21.68 -18.44
N THR A 313 -7.04 21.47 -17.95
CA THR A 313 -8.07 22.51 -17.94
C THR A 313 -8.69 22.62 -16.55
N VAL A 314 -8.82 23.86 -16.08
CA VAL A 314 -9.60 24.24 -14.90
C VAL A 314 -10.98 24.65 -15.37
N PHE A 315 -12.00 24.01 -14.81
CA PHE A 315 -13.41 24.27 -15.03
C PHE A 315 -13.99 24.95 -13.78
N ARG A 316 -15.01 25.78 -13.98
CA ARG A 316 -15.76 26.42 -12.90
C ARG A 316 -17.19 25.90 -12.93
N TRP A 317 -17.73 25.63 -11.75
CA TRP A 317 -19.15 25.34 -11.57
C TRP A 317 -19.97 26.62 -11.77
N ALA A 318 -20.85 26.61 -12.76
CA ALA A 318 -21.79 27.68 -13.06
C ALA A 318 -23.05 27.07 -13.68
N SER A 319 -24.22 27.69 -13.49
CA SER A 319 -25.46 27.30 -14.19
C SER A 319 -25.79 25.79 -14.15
N GLY A 320 -25.46 25.10 -13.06
CA GLY A 320 -25.72 23.67 -12.91
C GLY A 320 -24.74 22.72 -13.63
N GLY A 321 -23.59 23.20 -14.13
CA GLY A 321 -22.57 22.38 -14.79
C GLY A 321 -21.14 22.91 -14.61
N PHE A 322 -20.16 22.17 -15.14
CA PHE A 322 -18.75 22.56 -15.20
C PHE A 322 -18.40 23.12 -16.57
N TYR A 323 -17.95 24.37 -16.62
CA TYR A 323 -17.57 25.05 -17.86
C TYR A 323 -16.09 25.44 -17.83
N PRO A 324 -15.36 25.39 -18.96
CA PRO A 324 -13.96 25.78 -19.01
C PRO A 324 -13.76 27.19 -18.45
N HIS A 325 -12.89 27.34 -17.46
CA HIS A 325 -12.52 28.62 -16.85
C HIS A 325 -11.13 29.05 -17.32
N GLN A 326 -10.20 28.11 -17.39
CA GLN A 326 -8.83 28.37 -17.82
C GLN A 326 -8.16 27.09 -18.33
N THR A 327 -7.48 27.19 -19.46
CA THR A 327 -6.50 26.17 -19.90
C THR A 327 -5.13 26.49 -19.31
N LEU A 328 -4.44 25.46 -18.84
CA LEU A 328 -3.06 25.58 -18.35
C LEU A 328 -2.08 25.52 -19.52
N ARG A 329 -0.77 25.41 -19.23
CA ARG A 329 0.25 25.43 -20.28
C ARG A 329 0.01 24.33 -21.33
N PRO A 330 0.01 24.67 -22.64
CA PRO A 330 -0.14 23.68 -23.70
C PRO A 330 1.12 22.82 -23.85
N TRP A 331 1.00 21.72 -24.58
CA TRP A 331 2.09 20.79 -24.93
C TRP A 331 2.78 20.15 -23.73
N GLN A 332 2.11 20.12 -22.57
CA GLN A 332 2.59 19.43 -21.37
C GLN A 332 2.02 18.03 -21.29
N ARG A 333 2.72 17.16 -20.55
CA ARG A 333 2.23 15.82 -20.19
C ARG A 333 1.96 15.81 -18.70
N ASP A 334 0.90 16.51 -18.30
CA ASP A 334 0.58 16.70 -16.89
C ASP A 334 0.04 15.40 -16.30
N THR A 335 0.61 14.98 -15.17
CA THR A 335 0.27 13.74 -14.47
C THR A 335 -0.59 14.00 -13.25
N HIS A 336 -0.50 15.19 -12.65
CA HIS A 336 -1.29 15.51 -11.46
C HIS A 336 -1.53 17.01 -11.33
N LEU A 337 -2.63 17.34 -10.64
CA LEU A 337 -2.95 18.69 -10.21
C LEU A 337 -3.48 18.67 -8.78
N GLU A 338 -3.06 19.65 -8.00
CA GLU A 338 -3.38 19.75 -6.58
C GLU A 338 -3.71 21.20 -6.24
N PHE A 339 -4.98 21.45 -5.90
CA PHE A 339 -5.41 22.75 -5.37
C PHE A 339 -5.00 22.87 -3.90
N LEU A 340 -4.53 24.06 -3.53
CA LEU A 340 -4.11 24.38 -2.17
C LEU A 340 -4.20 25.90 -1.94
N GLU A 341 -3.91 26.34 -0.72
CA GLU A 341 -3.78 27.78 -0.42
C GLU A 341 -2.40 28.05 0.16
N LEU A 342 -1.74 29.08 -0.35
CA LEU A 342 -0.41 29.52 0.06
C LEU A 342 -0.48 30.98 0.51
N GLY A 343 -0.20 31.23 1.80
CA GLY A 343 -0.28 32.57 2.38
C GLY A 343 -1.69 33.18 2.25
N GLY A 344 -2.74 32.36 2.46
CA GLY A 344 -4.13 32.79 2.36
C GLY A 344 -4.64 33.04 0.94
N ARG A 345 -3.84 32.75 -0.10
CA ARG A 345 -4.26 32.89 -1.51
C ARG A 345 -4.37 31.52 -2.18
N PRO A 346 -5.38 31.29 -3.03
CA PRO A 346 -5.46 30.07 -3.82
C PRO A 346 -4.22 29.86 -4.69
N ALA A 347 -3.79 28.61 -4.77
CA ALA A 347 -2.68 28.16 -5.57
C ALA A 347 -3.00 26.79 -6.19
N LEU A 348 -2.22 26.44 -7.20
CA LEU A 348 -2.33 25.16 -7.91
C LEU A 348 -0.92 24.61 -8.15
N VAL A 349 -0.67 23.38 -7.73
CA VAL A 349 0.56 22.67 -8.09
C VAL A 349 0.25 21.71 -9.24
N VAL A 350 1.05 21.77 -10.30
CA VAL A 350 0.95 20.86 -11.45
C VAL A 350 2.23 20.06 -11.58
N CYS A 351 2.07 18.74 -11.69
CA CYS A 351 3.17 17.80 -11.94
C CYS A 351 3.10 17.35 -13.41
N SER A 352 4.25 17.25 -14.07
CA SER A 352 4.34 16.84 -15.47
C SER A 352 5.53 15.92 -15.68
N ALA A 353 5.39 14.94 -16.58
CA ALA A 353 6.48 14.01 -16.91
C ALA A 353 7.70 14.76 -17.49
N ALA A 354 8.91 14.35 -17.07
CA ALA A 354 10.20 14.93 -17.46
C ALA A 354 10.38 16.41 -17.09
N ARG A 355 9.59 16.94 -16.14
CA ARG A 355 9.68 18.34 -15.69
C ARG A 355 9.64 18.46 -14.17
N ARG A 356 10.03 19.64 -13.68
CA ARG A 356 9.84 20.04 -12.30
C ARG A 356 8.39 20.47 -12.07
N PRO A 357 7.78 20.20 -10.89
CA PRO A 357 6.45 20.69 -10.57
C PRO A 357 6.38 22.21 -10.68
N LEU A 358 5.29 22.74 -11.22
CA LEU A 358 5.03 24.17 -11.30
C LEU A 358 3.97 24.59 -10.28
N VAL A 359 4.29 25.62 -9.51
CA VAL A 359 3.33 26.33 -8.65
C VAL A 359 2.73 27.48 -9.46
N TYR A 360 1.40 27.52 -9.52
CA TYR A 360 0.62 28.65 -9.99
C TYR A 360 0.03 29.40 -8.79
N ARG A 361 -0.09 30.72 -8.90
CA ARG A 361 -0.79 31.56 -7.93
C ARG A 361 -2.03 32.17 -8.56
N TRP A 362 -3.06 32.32 -7.76
CA TRP A 362 -4.26 33.02 -8.19
C TRP A 362 -4.00 34.52 -8.28
N SER A 363 -4.23 35.09 -9.47
CA SER A 363 -4.11 36.51 -9.77
C SER A 363 -5.16 36.90 -10.81
N GLY A 364 -5.93 37.96 -10.53
CA GLY A 364 -6.91 38.49 -11.49
C GLY A 364 -7.96 37.48 -11.96
N GLY A 365 -8.38 36.54 -11.10
CA GLY A 365 -9.39 35.54 -11.46
C GLY A 365 -8.86 34.32 -12.22
N SER A 366 -7.53 34.17 -12.35
CA SER A 366 -6.91 33.03 -13.03
C SER A 366 -5.64 32.55 -12.30
N PHE A 367 -5.16 31.37 -12.64
CA PHE A 367 -3.90 30.81 -12.16
C PHE A 367 -2.74 31.22 -13.06
N THR A 368 -1.82 32.03 -12.55
CA THR A 368 -0.60 32.44 -13.28
C THR A 368 0.61 31.67 -12.76
N PRO A 369 1.52 31.19 -13.64
CA PRO A 369 2.77 30.55 -13.21
C PRO A 369 3.54 31.45 -12.23
N HIS A 370 4.02 30.89 -11.12
CA HIS A 370 4.77 31.63 -10.09
C HIS A 370 6.22 31.12 -9.97
N THR A 371 6.40 29.83 -9.66
CA THR A 371 7.74 29.25 -9.51
C THR A 371 7.69 27.75 -9.70
N ASP A 372 8.79 27.14 -10.14
CA ASP A 372 8.97 25.70 -10.11
C ASP A 372 9.53 25.23 -8.76
N ILE A 373 9.28 23.96 -8.42
CA ILE A 373 9.87 23.34 -7.22
C ILE A 373 11.26 22.78 -7.59
N PRO A 374 12.36 23.35 -7.07
CA PRO A 374 13.70 22.99 -7.49
C PRO A 374 14.14 21.63 -6.95
N HIS A 375 15.16 21.02 -7.58
CA HIS A 375 15.82 19.79 -7.14
C HIS A 375 14.92 18.52 -7.08
N VAL A 376 13.74 18.55 -7.71
CA VAL A 376 12.84 17.39 -7.80
C VAL A 376 12.26 17.24 -9.22
N PRO A 377 13.05 16.77 -10.20
CA PRO A 377 12.51 16.42 -11.51
C PRO A 377 11.67 15.13 -11.44
N ASP A 378 10.80 14.92 -12.43
CA ASP A 378 10.02 13.68 -12.58
C ASP A 378 9.14 13.33 -11.39
N VAL A 379 8.53 14.34 -10.79
CA VAL A 379 7.48 14.14 -9.78
C VAL A 379 6.22 13.68 -10.48
N TYR A 380 5.71 12.52 -10.08
CA TYR A 380 4.48 11.94 -10.61
C TYR A 380 3.23 12.66 -10.08
N ALA A 381 3.19 12.90 -8.77
CA ALA A 381 2.05 13.54 -8.11
C ALA A 381 2.50 14.33 -6.88
N ALA A 382 1.70 15.33 -6.51
CA ALA A 382 1.89 16.14 -5.32
C ALA A 382 0.59 16.16 -4.50
N LYS A 383 0.69 15.89 -3.19
CA LYS A 383 -0.44 16.00 -2.26
C LYS A 383 -0.07 16.88 -1.09
N HIS A 384 -0.96 17.80 -0.70
CA HIS A 384 -0.65 18.75 0.37
C HIS A 384 -1.22 18.33 1.72
N PHE A 385 -0.59 18.81 2.79
CA PHE A 385 -1.13 18.75 4.14
C PHE A 385 -0.73 20.00 4.94
N ARG A 386 -1.38 20.24 6.08
CA ARG A 386 -1.12 21.40 6.94
C ARG A 386 -0.73 20.98 8.35
N VAL A 387 0.34 21.56 8.89
CA VAL A 387 0.76 21.39 10.29
C VAL A 387 1.04 22.77 10.88
N ARG A 388 0.35 23.11 11.98
CA ARG A 388 0.52 24.41 12.70
C ARG A 388 0.49 25.62 11.75
N GLY A 389 -0.48 25.63 10.81
CA GLY A 389 -0.61 26.70 9.80
C GLY A 389 0.39 26.67 8.64
N SER A 390 1.47 25.89 8.74
CA SER A 390 2.43 25.68 7.64
C SER A 390 1.89 24.66 6.63
N VAL A 391 2.13 24.92 5.34
CA VAL A 391 1.73 24.05 4.24
C VAL A 391 2.91 23.18 3.83
N PHE A 392 2.64 21.89 3.63
CA PHE A 392 3.61 20.90 3.20
C PHE A 392 3.12 20.18 1.95
N LEU A 393 4.05 19.62 1.18
CA LEU A 393 3.78 18.75 0.04
C LEU A 393 4.48 17.40 0.20
N CYS A 394 3.75 16.33 -0.07
CA CYS A 394 4.27 15.01 -0.38
C CYS A 394 4.46 14.92 -1.90
N LEU A 395 5.71 14.88 -2.37
CA LEU A 395 6.06 14.71 -3.77
C LEU A 395 6.39 13.25 -4.05
N THR A 396 5.57 12.63 -4.90
CA THR A 396 5.68 11.21 -5.27
C THR A 396 6.60 11.06 -6.47
N ARG A 397 7.54 10.11 -6.41
CA ARG A 397 8.39 9.71 -7.53
C ARG A 397 8.36 8.19 -7.68
N PHE A 398 8.45 7.71 -8.91
CA PHE A 398 8.42 6.27 -9.18
C PHE A 398 9.64 5.55 -8.61
N LEU A 399 10.85 6.07 -8.86
CA LEU A 399 12.12 5.58 -8.33
C LEU A 399 12.93 6.74 -7.73
N GLY A 400 13.91 6.40 -6.89
CA GLY A 400 14.69 7.37 -6.12
C GLY A 400 13.95 7.77 -4.85
N ASP A 401 14.01 9.06 -4.48
CA ASP A 401 13.41 9.53 -3.23
C ASP A 401 12.15 10.35 -3.44
N ALA A 402 11.04 9.91 -2.84
CA ALA A 402 9.90 10.78 -2.58
C ALA A 402 10.32 11.85 -1.56
N LYS A 403 9.72 13.04 -1.65
CA LYS A 403 10.12 14.18 -0.82
C LYS A 403 8.96 14.78 -0.05
N VAL A 404 9.23 15.19 1.18
CA VAL A 404 8.36 16.09 1.95
C VAL A 404 8.93 17.49 1.85
N MET A 405 8.13 18.43 1.38
CA MET A 405 8.52 19.82 1.21
C MET A 405 7.68 20.72 2.12
N ARG A 406 8.24 21.82 2.62
CA ARG A 406 7.55 22.85 3.39
C ARG A 406 7.54 24.17 2.62
N TRP A 407 6.42 24.88 2.66
CA TRP A 407 6.31 26.24 2.12
C TRP A 407 6.98 27.25 3.04
N GLU A 408 7.91 28.05 2.50
CA GLU A 408 8.66 29.09 3.24
C GLU A 408 8.33 30.51 2.73
N GLY A 409 7.10 30.73 2.28
CA GLY A 409 6.60 32.06 1.88
C GLY A 409 6.78 32.37 0.39
N SER A 410 7.92 32.02 -0.21
CA SER A 410 8.18 32.24 -1.65
C SER A 410 8.30 30.96 -2.46
N MET A 411 8.79 29.88 -1.84
CA MET A 411 9.08 28.59 -2.47
C MET A 411 8.95 27.43 -1.49
N PHE A 412 8.95 26.21 -2.03
CA PHE A 412 9.01 24.98 -1.25
C PHE A 412 10.46 24.56 -0.99
N ARG A 413 10.77 24.21 0.27
CA ARG A 413 12.06 23.65 0.69
C ARG A 413 11.90 22.23 1.23
N GLU A 414 12.92 21.42 1.04
CA GLU A 414 12.91 20.02 1.46
C GLU A 414 13.00 19.89 2.99
N VAL A 415 12.21 18.97 3.55
CA VAL A 415 12.18 18.63 4.98
C VAL A 415 12.73 17.24 5.22
N GLN A 416 12.35 16.29 4.35
CA GLN A 416 12.68 14.88 4.49
C GLN A 416 12.61 14.17 3.14
N GLN A 417 13.47 13.17 2.97
CA GLN A 417 13.44 12.23 1.86
C GLN A 417 12.98 10.86 2.33
N VAL A 418 12.25 10.16 1.47
CA VAL A 418 11.68 8.86 1.77
C VAL A 418 11.89 7.95 0.54
N PRO A 419 12.65 6.85 0.64
CA PRO A 419 12.92 5.98 -0.51
C PRO A 419 11.65 5.45 -1.18
N ALA A 420 11.50 5.73 -2.48
CA ALA A 420 10.40 5.26 -3.30
C ALA A 420 10.83 4.05 -4.13
N ARG A 421 10.08 2.95 -4.00
CA ARG A 421 10.36 1.67 -4.68
C ARG A 421 9.20 1.32 -5.61
N GLY A 422 9.16 1.98 -6.77
CA GLY A 422 8.04 1.88 -7.70
C GLY A 422 6.80 2.62 -7.16
N SER A 423 6.96 3.82 -6.62
CA SER A 423 5.87 4.52 -5.93
C SER A 423 5.02 5.38 -6.87
N LEU A 424 3.70 5.23 -6.79
CA LEU A 424 2.73 6.05 -7.52
C LEU A 424 1.74 6.78 -6.60
N VAL A 425 1.89 6.65 -5.29
CA VAL A 425 1.06 7.36 -4.31
C VAL A 425 1.87 7.70 -3.06
N PHE A 426 1.81 8.97 -2.65
CA PHE A 426 2.32 9.45 -1.37
C PHE A 426 1.26 10.34 -0.71
N GLN A 427 0.37 9.69 0.04
CA GLN A 427 -0.92 10.27 0.43
C GLN A 427 -0.93 10.69 1.91
N PRO A 428 -1.00 11.99 2.23
CA PRO A 428 -1.35 12.43 3.57
C PRO A 428 -2.84 12.22 3.84
N LEU A 429 -3.19 11.76 5.04
CA LEU A 429 -4.59 11.54 5.43
C LEU A 429 -4.81 11.66 6.94
N VAL A 430 -6.07 11.80 7.33
CA VAL A 430 -6.51 11.74 8.73
C VAL A 430 -7.36 10.50 8.91
N LEU A 431 -7.03 9.69 9.91
CA LEU A 431 -7.74 8.45 10.22
C LEU A 431 -7.84 8.30 11.74
N ALA A 432 -9.07 8.14 12.25
CA ALA A 432 -9.40 8.13 13.68
C ALA A 432 -8.74 9.28 14.48
N GLY A 433 -8.78 10.50 13.94
CA GLY A 433 -8.17 11.68 14.57
C GLY A 433 -6.63 11.74 14.50
N HIS A 434 -5.96 10.68 14.06
CA HIS A 434 -4.52 10.66 13.84
C HIS A 434 -4.16 11.07 12.42
N ARG A 435 -3.00 11.73 12.27
CA ARG A 435 -2.48 12.17 10.99
C ARG A 435 -1.41 11.20 10.49
N TYR A 436 -1.60 10.71 9.28
CA TYR A 436 -0.71 9.76 8.65
C TYR A 436 -0.27 10.26 7.27
N VAL A 437 0.83 9.70 6.80
CA VAL A 437 1.23 9.77 5.39
C VAL A 437 1.56 8.36 4.94
N LEU A 438 0.98 7.92 3.82
CA LEU A 438 1.18 6.57 3.29
C LEU A 438 1.92 6.64 1.97
N LEU A 439 3.07 5.97 1.89
CA LEU A 439 3.85 5.81 0.67
C LEU A 439 3.59 4.41 0.10
N GLY A 440 2.93 4.35 -1.04
CA GLY A 440 2.68 3.09 -1.74
C GLY A 440 3.90 2.66 -2.54
N ASN A 441 4.24 1.37 -2.54
CA ASN A 441 5.36 0.83 -3.30
C ASN A 441 4.95 -0.41 -4.09
N ASP A 442 5.40 -0.50 -5.35
CA ASP A 442 5.16 -1.68 -6.20
C ASP A 442 6.25 -2.75 -5.99
N PHE A 443 7.47 -2.38 -5.57
CA PHE A 443 8.63 -3.28 -5.43
C PHE A 443 9.06 -3.54 -3.98
N ALA A 444 8.26 -3.08 -3.01
CA ALA A 444 8.49 -3.26 -1.59
C ALA A 444 7.16 -3.10 -0.83
N PRO A 445 7.09 -3.43 0.47
CA PRO A 445 5.93 -3.09 1.28
C PRO A 445 5.60 -1.58 1.22
N SER A 446 4.31 -1.26 1.25
CA SER A 446 3.85 0.11 1.38
C SER A 446 4.12 0.59 2.80
N ARG A 447 4.53 1.84 2.98
CA ARG A 447 4.94 2.36 4.29
C ARG A 447 3.94 3.36 4.84
N VAL A 448 3.54 3.17 6.08
CA VAL A 448 2.69 4.08 6.85
C VAL A 448 3.58 4.88 7.79
N PHE A 449 3.45 6.20 7.73
CA PHE A 449 4.13 7.11 8.61
C PHE A 449 3.14 7.87 9.47
N ARG A 450 3.46 8.06 10.74
CA ARG A 450 2.81 9.08 11.58
C ARG A 450 3.38 10.44 11.24
N LEU A 451 2.50 11.44 11.18
CA LEU A 451 2.91 12.81 10.93
C LEU A 451 3.21 13.53 12.25
N GLY A 452 4.49 13.82 12.49
CA GLY A 452 4.95 14.58 13.65
C GLY A 452 4.52 16.04 13.63
N ALA A 453 4.53 16.69 14.80
CA ALA A 453 4.11 18.09 14.96
C ALA A 453 5.02 19.12 14.24
N ASN A 454 6.20 18.69 13.81
CA ASN A 454 7.15 19.46 13.00
C ASN A 454 7.00 19.21 11.48
N GLY A 455 6.06 18.36 11.06
CA GLY A 455 5.87 17.97 9.66
C GLY A 455 6.83 16.88 9.17
N ARG A 456 7.63 16.27 10.05
CA ARG A 456 8.45 15.10 9.73
C ARG A 456 7.63 13.82 9.85
N LEU A 457 8.02 12.81 9.08
CA LEU A 457 7.40 11.50 9.03
C LEU A 457 8.15 10.51 9.89
N GLU A 458 7.43 9.86 10.79
CA GLU A 458 7.92 8.81 11.68
C GLU A 458 7.36 7.45 11.21
N PRO A 459 8.21 6.45 10.91
CA PRO A 459 7.73 5.13 10.50
C PRO A 459 6.77 4.54 11.54
N ALA A 460 5.64 3.98 11.09
CA ALA A 460 4.62 3.45 11.98
C ALA A 460 4.26 1.99 11.69
N GLN A 461 4.07 1.64 10.42
CA GLN A 461 3.67 0.29 10.01
C GLN A 461 4.02 0.05 8.53
N ASP A 462 4.37 -1.19 8.19
CA ASP A 462 4.39 -1.65 6.80
C ASP A 462 3.07 -2.34 6.43
N LEU A 463 2.58 -2.04 5.24
CA LEU A 463 1.33 -2.55 4.68
C LEU A 463 1.61 -3.46 3.47
N PRO A 464 1.15 -4.72 3.51
CA PRO A 464 1.15 -5.59 2.34
C PRO A 464 -0.02 -5.19 1.43
N ALA A 465 0.15 -4.07 0.72
CA ALA A 465 -0.78 -3.59 -0.30
C ALA A 465 -0.10 -3.75 -1.67
N PRO A 466 -0.53 -4.71 -2.51
CA PRO A 466 0.11 -4.95 -3.80
C PRO A 466 -0.23 -3.84 -4.79
N THR A 467 0.77 -3.22 -5.40
CA THR A 467 0.64 -2.21 -6.46
C THR A 467 -0.35 -1.06 -6.17
N PRO A 468 -0.18 -0.33 -5.06
CA PRO A 468 -1.15 0.66 -4.60
C PRO A 468 -1.23 1.86 -5.55
N ARG A 469 -2.43 2.42 -5.73
CA ARG A 469 -2.65 3.62 -6.58
C ARG A 469 -3.29 4.79 -5.86
N ALA A 470 -4.00 4.53 -4.76
CA ALA A 470 -4.62 5.52 -3.90
C ALA A 470 -4.85 4.92 -2.50
N PHE A 471 -4.80 5.77 -1.49
CA PHE A 471 -5.15 5.45 -0.11
C PHE A 471 -6.23 6.40 0.36
N VAL A 472 -7.39 5.88 0.76
CA VAL A 472 -8.57 6.71 1.05
C VAL A 472 -9.10 6.36 2.43
N PRO A 473 -9.11 7.30 3.39
CA PRO A 473 -9.74 7.07 4.68
C PRO A 473 -11.26 7.13 4.52
N ILE A 474 -11.97 6.29 5.27
CA ILE A 474 -13.43 6.36 5.39
C ILE A 474 -13.83 6.13 6.84
N THR A 475 -14.79 6.90 7.33
CA THR A 475 -15.31 6.79 8.70
C THR A 475 -16.80 6.45 8.64
N VAL A 476 -17.20 5.40 9.37
CA VAL A 476 -18.58 4.93 9.48
C VAL A 476 -18.93 4.84 10.97
N GLY A 477 -19.67 5.82 11.50
CA GLY A 477 -19.90 5.94 12.94
C GLY A 477 -18.56 6.03 13.69
N HIS A 478 -18.31 5.08 14.59
CA HIS A 478 -17.05 4.97 15.35
C HIS A 478 -15.98 4.08 14.68
N ARG A 479 -16.26 3.51 13.50
CA ARG A 479 -15.34 2.64 12.78
C ARG A 479 -14.58 3.43 11.72
N HIS A 480 -13.28 3.20 11.65
CA HIS A 480 -12.39 3.86 10.71
C HIS A 480 -11.75 2.82 9.81
N PHE A 481 -11.79 3.07 8.51
CA PHE A 481 -11.22 2.17 7.52
C PHE A 481 -10.31 2.94 6.56
N LEU A 482 -9.43 2.19 5.91
CA LEU A 482 -8.57 2.67 4.84
C LEU A 482 -8.77 1.79 3.62
N VAL A 483 -9.19 2.38 2.51
CA VAL A 483 -9.23 1.71 1.21
C VAL A 483 -7.90 1.93 0.50
N ALA A 484 -7.26 0.84 0.07
CA ALA A 484 -6.06 0.85 -0.76
C ALA A 484 -6.40 0.29 -2.15
N SER A 485 -6.47 1.17 -3.16
CA SER A 485 -6.67 0.72 -4.55
C SER A 485 -5.45 -0.02 -5.05
N SER A 486 -5.66 -1.06 -5.85
CA SER A 486 -4.60 -1.93 -6.36
C SER A 486 -4.73 -2.06 -7.88
N PHE A 487 -3.68 -1.72 -8.61
CA PHE A 487 -3.66 -1.82 -10.07
C PHE A 487 -3.61 -3.27 -10.56
N LYS A 488 -2.78 -4.09 -9.92
CA LYS A 488 -2.64 -5.54 -10.16
C LYS A 488 -3.01 -6.30 -8.89
N GLY A 489 -4.21 -6.87 -8.88
CA GLY A 489 -4.73 -7.65 -7.76
C GLY A 489 -5.95 -7.01 -7.11
N ALA A 490 -6.36 -7.57 -5.98
CA ALA A 490 -7.55 -7.17 -5.25
C ALA A 490 -7.36 -5.84 -4.50
N THR A 491 -8.30 -4.92 -4.67
CA THR A 491 -8.41 -3.70 -3.85
C THR A 491 -8.63 -4.10 -2.39
N GLN A 492 -7.84 -3.55 -1.48
CA GLN A 492 -7.88 -3.93 -0.06
C GLN A 492 -8.56 -2.85 0.79
N ILE A 493 -9.29 -3.28 1.81
CA ILE A 493 -9.81 -2.42 2.86
C ILE A 493 -9.19 -2.87 4.18
N TYR A 494 -8.62 -1.93 4.92
CA TYR A 494 -8.08 -2.13 6.24
C TYR A 494 -8.99 -1.46 7.28
N THR A 495 -9.12 -2.06 8.46
CA THR A 495 -9.71 -1.41 9.63
C THR A 495 -8.58 -0.82 10.48
N HIS A 496 -8.81 0.34 11.08
CA HIS A 496 -7.88 1.01 11.99
C HIS A 496 -8.17 0.69 13.45
#